data_AF-A0A8C8YLD5-F1
#
_entry.id   AF-A0A8C8YLD5-F1
#
_cell.length_a   1.000
_cell.length_b   1.000
_cell.length_c   1.000
_cell.angle_alpha   90.00
_cell.angle_beta   90.00
_cell.angle_gamma   90.00
#
_symmetry.space_group_name_H-M   'P 1'
#
loop_
_entity.id
_entity.type
_entity.pdbx_description
1 polymer ?
#
loop_
_entity_poly.entity_id
_entity_poly.type
_entity_poly.pdbx_seq_one_letter_code
_entity_poly.pdbx_strand_id
1 'polypeptide(L)'
;MKLLTGLLFFSLVLGARGWFSFLGEAAGGAWDILRAYFDMKEANYKDSGKYFHSRGNYDAAQRGPGGVWAAKLISSVRESVQKLTCDNGSTAQKDANDWGRRGNDPNHFRPEGLPDKY
;
A
#
# COMPACT_ATOMS: atom_id res chain seq x y z
N MET A 1 -12.18 10.19 42.35
CA MET A 1 -12.48 11.12 41.23
C MET A 1 -11.23 11.52 40.46
N LYS A 2 -10.18 12.10 41.07
CA LYS A 2 -8.95 12.56 40.38
C LYS A 2 -8.23 11.48 39.53
N LEU A 3 -8.13 10.25 40.03
CA LEU A 3 -7.52 9.12 39.30
C LEU A 3 -8.31 8.69 38.06
N LEU A 4 -9.64 8.62 38.17
CA LEU A 4 -10.52 8.25 37.05
C LEU A 4 -10.49 9.32 35.96
N THR A 5 -10.52 10.60 36.35
CA THR A 5 -10.40 11.74 35.42
C THR A 5 -9.04 11.75 34.72
N GLY A 6 -7.96 11.44 35.45
CA GLY A 6 -6.64 11.26 34.87
C GLY A 6 -6.58 10.12 33.86
N LEU A 7 -7.11 8.94 34.20
CA LEU A 7 -7.14 7.77 33.30
C LEU A 7 -7.92 8.06 32.01
N LEU A 8 -9.09 8.70 32.13
CA LEU A 8 -9.92 9.11 31.00
C LEU A 8 -9.16 10.09 30.09
N PHE A 9 -8.53 11.11 30.68
CA PHE A 9 -7.74 12.08 29.92
C PHE A 9 -6.54 11.45 29.20
N PHE A 10 -5.78 10.58 29.87
CA PHE A 10 -4.68 9.84 29.25
C PHE A 10 -5.16 8.93 28.11
N SER A 11 -6.28 8.22 28.31
CA SER A 11 -6.86 7.37 27.27
C SER A 11 -7.29 8.18 26.04
N LEU A 12 -7.84 9.39 26.24
CA LEU A 12 -8.24 10.28 25.15
C LEU A 12 -7.04 10.81 24.36
N VAL A 13 -5.96 11.23 25.05
CA VAL A 13 -4.73 11.73 24.42
C VAL A 13 -4.01 10.63 23.64
N LEU A 14 -3.93 9.41 24.21
CA LEU A 14 -3.36 8.25 23.52
C LEU A 14 -4.21 7.85 22.31
N GLY A 15 -5.54 7.87 22.44
CA GLY A 15 -6.46 7.64 21.34
C GLY A 15 -6.26 8.64 20.20
N ALA A 16 -6.23 9.94 20.50
CA ALA A 16 -5.99 10.98 19.51
C ALA A 16 -4.64 10.80 18.79
N ARG A 17 -3.56 10.51 19.53
CA ARG A 17 -2.24 10.22 18.94
C ARG A 17 -2.26 9.01 18.00
N GLY A 18 -2.95 7.94 18.38
CA GLY A 18 -3.12 6.75 17.53
C GLY A 18 -3.82 7.07 16.21
N TRP A 19 -4.87 7.90 16.26
CA TRP A 19 -5.58 8.37 15.05
C TRP A 19 -4.69 9.20 14.13
N PHE A 20 -3.90 10.14 14.67
CA PHE A 20 -2.97 10.93 13.86
C PHE A 20 -1.88 10.07 13.21
N SER A 21 -1.33 9.09 13.94
CA SER A 21 -0.36 8.12 13.37
C SER A 21 -0.99 7.37 12.21
N PHE A 22 -2.16 6.75 12.44
CA PHE A 22 -2.85 5.97 11.42
C PHE A 22 -3.16 6.79 10.15
N LEU A 23 -3.61 8.04 10.30
CA LEU A 23 -3.88 8.92 9.16
C LEU A 23 -2.61 9.28 8.39
N GLY A 24 -1.51 9.55 9.11
CA GLY A 24 -0.20 9.79 8.48
C GLY A 24 0.32 8.57 7.73
N GLU A 25 0.20 7.38 8.31
CA GLU A 25 0.56 6.11 7.69
C GLU A 25 -0.29 5.83 6.44
N ALA A 26 -1.60 6.09 6.50
CA ALA A 26 -2.51 5.91 5.38
C ALA A 26 -2.23 6.88 4.23
N ALA A 27 -1.98 8.16 4.53
CA ALA A 27 -1.59 9.15 3.54
C ALA A 27 -0.25 8.79 2.88
N GLY A 28 0.74 8.39 3.68
CA GLY A 28 2.03 7.89 3.19
C GLY A 28 1.89 6.65 2.31
N GLY A 29 1.10 5.68 2.74
CA GLY A 29 0.85 4.46 1.96
C GLY A 29 0.11 4.74 0.65
N ALA A 30 -0.84 5.68 0.63
CA ALA A 30 -1.48 6.11 -0.61
C ALA A 30 -0.48 6.76 -1.57
N TRP A 31 0.43 7.59 -1.05
CA TRP A 31 1.51 8.19 -1.83
C TRP A 31 2.47 7.14 -2.42
N ASP A 32 2.82 6.10 -1.65
CA ASP A 32 3.68 5.01 -2.13
C ASP A 32 3.03 4.20 -3.27
N ILE A 33 1.72 3.93 -3.19
CA ILE A 33 0.97 3.30 -4.28
C ILE A 33 0.96 4.19 -5.53
N LEU A 34 0.75 5.49 -5.36
CA LEU A 34 0.72 6.45 -6.46
C LEU A 34 2.10 6.58 -7.12
N ARG A 35 3.17 6.68 -6.33
CA ARG A 35 4.56 6.67 -6.81
C ARG A 35 4.84 5.40 -7.60
N ALA A 36 4.44 4.23 -7.11
CA ALA A 36 4.63 2.98 -7.84
C ALA A 36 3.86 2.92 -9.17
N TYR A 37 2.68 3.53 -9.23
CA TYR A 37 1.95 3.68 -10.49
C TYR A 37 2.71 4.59 -11.47
N PHE A 38 3.20 5.76 -11.04
CA PHE A 38 3.94 6.66 -11.92
C PHE A 38 5.27 6.08 -12.37
N ASP A 39 6.03 5.42 -11.50
CA ASP A 39 7.27 4.72 -11.87
C ASP A 39 7.00 3.62 -12.90
N MET A 40 5.89 2.87 -12.77
CA MET A 40 5.47 1.88 -13.78
C MET A 40 5.21 2.54 -15.14
N LYS A 41 4.54 3.70 -15.14
CA LYS A 41 4.25 4.47 -16.35
C LYS A 41 5.51 5.07 -16.96
N GLU A 42 6.43 5.57 -16.14
CA GLU A 42 7.71 6.14 -16.57
C GLU A 42 8.65 5.05 -17.10
N ALA A 43 8.76 3.92 -16.42
CA ALA A 43 9.59 2.79 -16.83
C ALA A 43 9.13 2.23 -18.18
N ASN A 44 7.82 2.21 -18.42
CA ASN A 44 7.18 1.65 -19.61
C ASN A 44 7.81 0.31 -20.03
N TYR A 45 8.11 -0.53 -19.02
CA TYR A 45 8.92 -1.72 -19.19
C TYR A 45 8.05 -2.97 -19.26
N LYS A 46 8.33 -3.83 -20.24
CA LYS A 46 7.54 -5.04 -20.47
C LYS A 46 7.56 -5.96 -19.24
N ASP A 47 6.43 -6.57 -18.94
CA ASP A 47 6.25 -7.55 -17.85
C ASP A 47 6.59 -7.04 -16.42
N SER A 48 6.74 -5.72 -16.25
CA SER A 48 7.08 -5.10 -14.96
C SER A 48 5.87 -4.82 -14.05
N GLY A 49 4.65 -4.99 -14.53
CA GLY A 49 3.44 -4.61 -13.77
C GLY A 49 3.33 -5.29 -12.41
N LYS A 50 3.66 -6.58 -12.31
CA LYS A 50 3.66 -7.31 -11.03
C LYS A 50 4.69 -6.74 -10.05
N TYR A 51 5.87 -6.37 -10.53
CA TYR A 51 6.90 -5.72 -9.72
C TYR A 51 6.37 -4.43 -9.09
N PHE A 52 5.85 -3.51 -9.90
CA PHE A 52 5.37 -2.21 -9.40
C PHE A 52 4.17 -2.35 -8.46
N HIS A 53 3.24 -3.27 -8.74
CA HIS A 53 2.15 -3.59 -7.84
C HIS A 53 2.64 -4.14 -6.49
N SER A 54 3.62 -5.04 -6.51
CA SER A 54 4.21 -5.59 -5.30
C SER A 54 4.98 -4.54 -4.51
N ARG A 55 5.86 -3.77 -5.17
CA ARG A 55 6.67 -2.71 -4.56
C ARG A 55 5.83 -1.62 -3.91
N GLY A 56 4.81 -1.11 -4.59
CA GLY A 56 3.92 -0.10 -4.00
C GLY A 56 3.19 -0.60 -2.75
N ASN A 57 2.76 -1.87 -2.75
CA ASN A 57 2.13 -2.49 -1.58
C ASN A 57 3.12 -2.79 -0.45
N TYR A 58 4.35 -3.17 -0.79
CA TYR A 58 5.44 -3.36 0.17
C TYR A 58 5.77 -2.04 0.87
N ASP A 59 6.06 -0.99 0.10
CA ASP A 59 6.40 0.34 0.62
C ASP A 59 5.29 0.89 1.53
N ALA A 60 4.02 0.78 1.09
CA ALA A 60 2.88 1.19 1.88
C ALA A 60 2.73 0.36 3.17
N ALA A 61 2.96 -0.95 3.12
CA ALA A 61 2.89 -1.80 4.31
C ALA A 61 3.98 -1.48 5.34
N GLN A 62 5.17 -1.05 4.90
CA GLN A 62 6.25 -0.61 5.78
C GLN A 62 5.90 0.65 6.59
N ARG A 63 4.86 1.40 6.19
CA ARG A 63 4.39 2.57 6.96
C ARG A 63 3.69 2.18 8.26
N GLY A 64 3.07 1.00 8.32
CA GLY A 64 2.27 0.56 9.47
C GLY A 64 0.82 0.24 9.10
N PRO A 65 -0.07 0.03 10.11
CA PRO A 65 -1.46 -0.38 9.89
C PRO A 65 -2.25 0.54 8.95
N GLY A 66 -2.03 1.87 9.01
CA GLY A 66 -2.70 2.81 8.11
C GLY A 66 -2.26 2.64 6.66
N GLY A 67 -0.98 2.37 6.43
CA GLY A 67 -0.45 2.13 5.09
C GLY A 67 -0.94 0.80 4.50
N VAL A 68 -1.00 -0.26 5.31
CA VAL A 68 -1.62 -1.55 4.93
C VAL A 68 -3.09 -1.35 4.54
N TRP A 69 -3.84 -0.57 5.33
CA TRP A 69 -5.23 -0.24 5.04
C TRP A 69 -5.37 0.50 3.71
N ALA A 70 -4.57 1.55 3.49
CA ALA A 70 -4.59 2.34 2.25
C ALA A 70 -4.26 1.47 1.02
N ALA A 71 -3.20 0.67 1.11
CA ALA A 71 -2.78 -0.24 0.04
C ALA A 71 -3.87 -1.25 -0.33
N LYS A 72 -4.56 -1.81 0.68
CA LYS A 72 -5.68 -2.73 0.49
C LYS A 72 -6.86 -2.04 -0.19
N LEU A 73 -7.29 -0.88 0.32
CA LEU A 73 -8.42 -0.12 -0.23
C LEU A 73 -8.19 0.24 -1.71
N ILE A 74 -7.03 0.85 -2.02
CA ILE A 74 -6.72 1.29 -3.38
C ILE A 74 -6.61 0.10 -4.34
N SER A 75 -5.98 -1.00 -3.90
CA SER A 75 -5.89 -2.22 -4.70
C SER A 75 -7.27 -2.81 -5.01
N SER A 76 -8.17 -2.87 -4.03
CA SER A 76 -9.54 -3.37 -4.20
C SER A 76 -10.39 -2.48 -5.10
N VAL A 77 -10.27 -1.15 -4.98
CA VAL A 77 -10.96 -0.22 -5.88
C VAL A 77 -10.48 -0.42 -7.32
N ARG A 78 -9.16 -0.51 -7.54
CA ARG A 78 -8.59 -0.77 -8.87
C ARG A 78 -9.10 -2.09 -9.46
N GLU A 79 -9.12 -3.15 -8.66
CA GLU A 79 -9.62 -4.47 -9.05
C GLU A 79 -11.10 -4.41 -9.48
N SER A 80 -11.95 -3.74 -8.70
CA SER A 80 -13.36 -3.54 -9.04
C SER A 80 -13.54 -2.76 -10.35
N VAL A 81 -12.78 -1.69 -10.54
CA VAL A 81 -12.81 -0.92 -11.80
C VAL A 81 -12.38 -1.81 -12.97
N GLN A 82 -11.25 -2.51 -12.85
CA GLN A 82 -10.78 -3.43 -13.89
C GLN A 82 -11.83 -4.49 -14.24
N LYS A 83 -12.47 -5.11 -13.24
CA LYS A 83 -13.52 -6.11 -13.48
C LYS A 83 -14.73 -5.55 -14.23
N LEU A 84 -15.03 -4.27 -14.06
CA LEU A 84 -16.14 -3.59 -14.76
C LEU A 84 -15.75 -3.14 -16.18
N THR A 85 -14.48 -2.83 -16.41
CA THR A 85 -14.02 -2.20 -17.67
C THR A 85 -13.20 -3.13 -18.56
N CYS A 86 -12.72 -4.27 -18.06
CA CYS A 86 -11.75 -5.14 -18.74
C CYS A 86 -11.97 -6.63 -18.36
N ASP A 87 -11.94 -7.54 -19.34
CA ASP A 87 -12.40 -8.92 -19.09
C ASP A 87 -11.41 -9.88 -18.38
N ASN A 88 -10.07 -9.75 -18.40
CA ASN A 88 -9.23 -10.95 -18.09
C ASN A 88 -7.90 -10.74 -17.33
N GLY A 89 -7.75 -9.74 -16.45
CA GLY A 89 -6.44 -9.40 -15.83
C GLY A 89 -6.32 -9.42 -14.30
N SER A 90 -7.41 -9.60 -13.53
CA SER A 90 -7.43 -9.16 -12.12
C SER A 90 -6.67 -10.07 -11.14
N THR A 91 -6.74 -11.40 -11.31
CA THR A 91 -6.20 -12.37 -10.34
C THR A 91 -4.67 -12.29 -10.22
N ALA A 92 -3.95 -12.21 -11.34
CA ALA A 92 -2.49 -12.20 -11.34
C ALA A 92 -1.89 -10.93 -10.71
N GLN A 93 -2.62 -9.82 -10.74
CA GLN A 93 -2.22 -8.58 -10.07
C GLN A 93 -2.55 -8.60 -8.58
N LYS A 94 -3.64 -9.29 -8.20
CA LYS A 94 -4.03 -9.48 -6.81
C LYS A 94 -2.95 -10.20 -6.01
N ASP A 95 -2.39 -11.28 -6.54
CA ASP A 95 -1.33 -12.04 -5.87
C ASP A 95 -0.06 -11.19 -5.66
N ALA A 96 0.32 -10.37 -6.64
CA ALA A 96 1.46 -9.46 -6.51
C ALA A 96 1.23 -8.36 -5.46
N ASN A 97 0.02 -7.79 -5.41
CA ASN A 97 -0.37 -6.84 -4.36
C ASN A 97 -0.26 -7.50 -2.97
N ASP A 98 -0.80 -8.71 -2.81
CA ASP A 98 -0.81 -9.46 -1.55
C ASP A 98 0.61 -9.91 -1.13
N TRP A 99 1.48 -10.25 -2.08
CA TRP A 99 2.89 -10.57 -1.82
C TRP A 99 3.62 -9.39 -1.16
N GLY A 100 3.57 -8.22 -1.80
CA GLY A 100 4.25 -7.03 -1.29
C GLY A 100 3.68 -6.57 0.04
N ARG A 101 2.34 -6.56 0.17
CA ARG A 101 1.65 -6.15 1.41
C ARG A 101 1.95 -7.05 2.62
N ARG A 102 2.36 -8.30 2.38
CA ARG A 102 2.84 -9.23 3.42
C ARG A 102 4.29 -8.97 3.84
N GLY A 103 4.98 -8.02 3.22
CA GLY A 103 6.38 -7.70 3.50
C GLY A 103 7.37 -8.62 2.76
N ASN A 104 6.92 -9.36 1.74
CA ASN A 104 7.83 -10.16 0.93
C ASN A 104 8.55 -9.27 -0.09
N ASP A 105 9.76 -9.67 -0.50
CA ASP A 105 10.59 -8.92 -1.45
C ASP A 105 9.90 -8.75 -2.81
N PRO A 106 9.63 -7.50 -3.26
CA PRO A 106 9.07 -7.21 -4.58
C PRO A 106 9.93 -7.70 -5.75
N ASN A 107 11.24 -7.85 -5.56
CA ASN A 107 12.16 -8.30 -6.61
C ASN A 107 11.88 -9.72 -7.08
N HIS A 108 11.08 -10.50 -6.35
CA HIS A 108 10.50 -11.75 -6.83
C HIS A 108 9.80 -11.60 -8.19
N PHE A 109 9.26 -10.42 -8.50
CA PHE A 109 8.60 -10.10 -9.77
C PHE A 109 9.40 -9.18 -10.69
N ARG A 110 10.65 -8.81 -10.34
CA ARG A 110 11.45 -7.87 -11.12
C ARG A 110 11.85 -8.51 -12.45
N PRO A 111 11.50 -7.92 -13.61
CA PRO A 111 11.98 -8.43 -14.89
C PRO A 111 13.46 -8.07 -15.07
N GLU A 112 14.19 -8.97 -15.73
CA GLU A 112 15.59 -8.74 -16.09
C GLU A 112 15.73 -7.46 -16.91
N GLY A 113 16.71 -6.62 -16.56
CA GLY A 113 16.97 -5.36 -17.26
C GLY A 113 16.09 -4.17 -16.87
N LEU A 114 15.18 -4.31 -15.88
CA LEU A 114 14.49 -3.15 -15.32
C LEU A 114 15.51 -2.22 -14.64
N PRO A 115 15.57 -0.91 -14.99
CA PRO A 115 16.55 0.01 -14.42
C PRO A 115 16.52 0.06 -12.89
N ASP A 116 17.69 0.02 -12.26
CA ASP A 116 17.87 -0.09 -10.79
C ASP A 116 17.30 1.07 -9.98
N LYS A 117 16.98 2.20 -10.63
CA LYS A 117 16.29 3.31 -9.97
C LYS A 117 14.86 2.97 -9.55
N TYR A 118 14.29 1.91 -10.12
CA TYR A 118 12.95 1.41 -9.82
C TYR A 118 13.00 0.22 -8.89
#